data_AF-A0A502GU02-F1
#
_entry.id   AF-A0A502GU02-F1
#
_cell.length_a   1.000
_cell.length_b   1.000
_cell.length_c   1.000
_cell.angle_alpha   90.00
_cell.angle_beta   90.00
_cell.angle_gamma   90.00
#
_symmetry.space_group_name_H-M   'P 1'
#
loop_
_entity.id
_entity.type
_entity.pdbx_description
1 polymer ?
#
loop_
_entity_poly.entity_id
_entity_poly.type
_entity_poly.pdbx_seq_one_letter_code
_entity_poly.pdbx_strand_id
1 'polypeptide(L)'
;MAAKKSFLYDTLMPKVYGLGAAVVIVGALFKIQHWEGASAMLIVGLGTEAVIFALSAFQPHAADHDWSLVYPELSEGYDPSTNDNRFRDANKGQVNGLTGKLDDMLKNANVTPEALTNLGQGLNRLSTTTAQLGQLGEATNVTDEYTKKVRTAADSLDKINVAYSNTAAAITSLADATGDAKEYHMQVQNVTKNLGALNAVYEMELQDANTHLKSMNQFYGTLGKAMDNMTQAGKDTEQFQKQVADLTGNLTSLNRVYGNMLSAMRAPAQA
;
A
#
# COMPACT_ATOMS: atom_id res chain seq x y z
N MET A 1 -0.08 -38.05 -26.35
CA MET A 1 -0.72 -38.86 -25.28
C MET A 1 -1.35 -37.89 -24.30
N ALA A 2 -2.67 -37.95 -24.09
CA ALA A 2 -3.37 -37.00 -23.22
C ALA A 2 -2.98 -37.23 -21.75
N ALA A 3 -2.38 -36.22 -21.12
CA ALA A 3 -2.03 -36.26 -19.70
C ALA A 3 -3.31 -36.46 -18.87
N LYS A 4 -3.30 -37.45 -18.00
CA LYS A 4 -4.44 -37.81 -17.14
C LYS A 4 -4.64 -36.70 -16.10
N LYS A 5 -5.52 -35.75 -16.42
CA LYS A 5 -5.91 -34.61 -15.57
C LYS A 5 -6.22 -35.12 -14.16
N SER A 6 -5.41 -34.73 -13.17
CA SER A 6 -5.62 -35.17 -11.80
C SER A 6 -6.72 -34.30 -11.20
N PHE A 7 -7.90 -34.89 -10.98
CA PHE A 7 -9.05 -34.18 -10.40
C PHE A 7 -8.71 -33.43 -9.11
N LEU A 8 -7.79 -33.97 -8.30
CA LEU A 8 -7.30 -33.35 -7.08
C LEU A 8 -6.46 -32.10 -7.36
N TYR A 9 -5.48 -32.16 -8.26
CA TYR A 9 -4.57 -31.03 -8.45
C TYR A 9 -5.12 -29.96 -9.41
N ASP A 10 -5.89 -30.36 -10.44
CA ASP A 10 -6.36 -29.44 -11.48
C ASP A 10 -7.70 -28.79 -11.15
N THR A 11 -8.52 -29.40 -10.27
CA THR A 11 -9.88 -28.92 -9.99
C THR A 11 -10.10 -28.59 -8.51
N LEU A 12 -9.51 -29.35 -7.58
CA LEU A 12 -9.65 -29.08 -6.14
C LEU A 12 -8.68 -27.99 -5.68
N MET A 13 -7.41 -28.03 -6.12
CA MET A 13 -6.37 -27.08 -5.69
C MET A 13 -6.74 -25.60 -5.94
N PRO A 14 -7.23 -25.20 -7.12
CA PRO A 14 -7.63 -23.81 -7.37
C PRO A 14 -8.76 -23.33 -6.45
N LYS A 15 -9.68 -24.22 -6.08
CA LYS A 15 -10.78 -23.92 -5.15
C LYS A 15 -10.27 -23.77 -3.71
N VAL A 16 -9.30 -24.60 -3.32
CA VAL A 16 -8.65 -24.51 -2.00
C VAL A 16 -7.83 -23.21 -1.89
N TYR A 17 -7.10 -22.81 -2.93
CA TYR A 17 -6.42 -21.50 -2.97
C TYR A 17 -7.42 -20.34 -2.86
N GLY A 18 -8.53 -20.38 -3.61
CA GLY A 18 -9.56 -19.34 -3.54
C GLY A 18 -10.26 -19.25 -2.18
N LEU A 19 -10.57 -20.39 -1.55
CA LEU A 19 -11.18 -20.43 -0.23
C LEU A 19 -10.21 -19.99 0.87
N GLY A 20 -8.92 -20.38 0.78
CA GLY A 20 -7.88 -19.93 1.69
C GLY A 20 -7.68 -18.42 1.67
N ALA A 21 -7.53 -17.86 0.46
CA ALA A 21 -7.39 -16.42 0.26
C ALA A 21 -8.59 -15.63 0.82
N ALA A 22 -9.81 -16.15 0.68
CA ALA A 22 -11.00 -15.53 1.26
C ALA A 22 -10.92 -15.44 2.80
N VAL A 23 -10.46 -16.50 3.48
CA VAL A 23 -10.31 -16.50 4.95
C VAL A 23 -9.21 -15.51 5.38
N VAL A 24 -8.11 -15.41 4.63
CA VAL A 24 -7.04 -14.43 4.89
C VAL A 24 -7.55 -12.99 4.75
N ILE A 25 -8.30 -12.70 3.68
CA ILE A 25 -8.86 -11.35 3.44
C ILE A 25 -9.82 -10.95 4.56
N VAL A 26 -10.67 -11.88 5.03
CA VAL A 26 -11.57 -11.64 6.17
C VAL A 26 -10.77 -11.38 7.47
N GLY A 27 -9.70 -12.15 7.72
CA GLY A 27 -8.81 -11.91 8.86
C GLY A 27 -8.10 -10.55 8.81
N ALA A 28 -7.64 -10.13 7.62
CA ALA A 28 -7.05 -8.81 7.41
C ALA A 28 -8.08 -7.68 7.60
N LEU A 29 -9.31 -7.86 7.11
CA LEU A 29 -10.41 -6.92 7.28
C LEU A 29 -10.72 -6.67 8.77
N PHE A 30 -10.82 -7.75 9.56
CA PHE A 30 -11.05 -7.64 11.00
C PHE A 30 -9.92 -6.87 11.71
N LYS A 31 -8.66 -7.06 11.26
CA LYS A 31 -7.51 -6.33 11.81
C LYS A 31 -7.56 -4.83 11.48
N ILE A 32 -7.98 -4.47 10.27
CA ILE A 32 -8.12 -3.07 9.86
C ILE A 32 -9.27 -2.39 10.61
N GLN A 33 -10.38 -3.09 10.83
CA GLN A 33 -11.56 -2.52 11.47
C GLN A 33 -11.50 -2.53 13.02
N HIS A 34 -10.46 -3.11 13.61
CA HIS A 34 -10.22 -3.17 15.06
C HIS A 34 -11.35 -3.88 15.84
N TRP A 35 -11.99 -4.88 15.23
CA TRP A 35 -13.03 -5.66 15.90
C TRP A 35 -12.47 -6.55 17.00
N GLU A 36 -13.28 -6.84 18.02
CA GLU A 36 -12.90 -7.70 19.13
C GLU A 36 -12.59 -9.12 18.62
N GLY A 37 -11.42 -9.66 18.96
CA GLY A 37 -10.94 -10.93 18.41
C GLY A 37 -10.21 -10.85 17.06
N ALA A 38 -9.95 -9.64 16.52
CA ALA A 38 -9.27 -9.46 15.24
C ALA A 38 -7.90 -10.17 15.13
N SER A 39 -7.11 -10.18 16.20
CA SER A 39 -5.82 -10.89 16.21
C SER A 39 -6.00 -12.41 16.09
N ALA A 40 -7.04 -12.98 16.72
CA ALA A 40 -7.32 -14.41 16.60
C ALA A 40 -7.77 -14.78 15.17
N MET A 41 -8.63 -13.97 14.55
CA MET A 41 -9.09 -14.21 13.19
C MET A 41 -7.96 -14.05 12.15
N LEU A 42 -7.03 -13.11 12.37
CA LEU A 42 -5.85 -12.94 11.52
C LEU A 42 -4.86 -14.11 11.65
N ILE A 43 -4.66 -14.64 12.86
CA ILE A 43 -3.84 -15.84 13.08
C ILE A 43 -4.45 -17.06 12.36
N VAL A 44 -5.77 -17.22 12.41
CA VAL A 44 -6.47 -18.30 11.68
C VAL A 44 -6.31 -18.13 10.17
N GLY A 45 -6.46 -16.91 9.64
CA GLY A 45 -6.26 -16.61 8.22
C GLY A 45 -4.85 -16.94 7.74
N LEU A 46 -3.83 -16.35 8.37
CA LEU A 46 -2.43 -16.60 8.02
C LEU A 46 -2.00 -18.04 8.26
N GLY A 47 -2.52 -18.70 9.30
CA GLY A 47 -2.30 -20.12 9.55
C GLY A 47 -2.87 -21.02 8.45
N THR A 48 -4.06 -20.68 7.94
CA THR A 48 -4.67 -21.38 6.80
C THR A 48 -3.80 -21.24 5.54
N GLU A 49 -3.28 -20.03 5.28
CA GLU A 49 -2.40 -19.76 4.15
C GLU A 49 -1.07 -20.52 4.23
N ALA A 50 -0.48 -20.60 5.43
CA ALA A 50 0.75 -21.38 5.65
C ALA A 50 0.57 -22.87 5.33
N VAL A 51 -0.58 -23.46 5.70
CA VAL A 51 -0.90 -24.86 5.38
C VAL A 51 -1.10 -25.05 3.88
N ILE A 52 -1.77 -24.10 3.22
CA ILE A 52 -2.02 -24.16 1.77
C ILE A 52 -0.72 -24.06 0.98
N PHE A 53 0.20 -23.15 1.36
CA PHE A 53 1.53 -23.07 0.75
C PHE A 53 2.40 -24.30 1.02
N ALA A 54 2.30 -24.87 2.22
CA ALA A 54 3.01 -26.12 2.51
C ALA A 54 2.52 -27.27 1.61
N LEU A 55 1.22 -27.34 1.33
CA LEU A 55 0.64 -28.34 0.42
C LEU A 55 0.92 -28.03 -1.06
N SER A 56 1.04 -26.76 -1.45
CA SER A 56 1.35 -26.38 -2.84
C SER A 56 2.77 -26.75 -3.26
N ALA A 57 3.72 -26.78 -2.31
CA ALA A 57 5.10 -27.19 -2.58
C ALA A 57 5.22 -28.65 -3.06
N PHE A 58 4.24 -29.50 -2.75
CA PHE A 58 4.19 -30.90 -3.20
C PHE A 58 3.41 -31.08 -4.51
N GLN A 59 2.91 -30.01 -5.13
CA GLN A 59 2.20 -30.09 -6.40
C GLN A 59 3.19 -30.36 -7.56
N PRO A 60 2.98 -31.39 -8.38
CA PRO A 60 3.82 -31.62 -9.56
C PRO A 60 3.66 -30.42 -10.51
N HIS A 61 4.78 -29.87 -10.95
CA HIS A 61 4.79 -28.71 -11.84
C HIS A 61 4.06 -29.08 -13.13
N ALA A 62 3.10 -28.24 -13.54
CA ALA A 62 2.40 -28.42 -14.80
C ALA A 62 3.43 -28.42 -15.93
N ALA A 63 3.36 -29.43 -16.81
CA ALA A 63 4.22 -29.50 -17.98
C ALA A 63 4.03 -28.22 -18.80
N ASP A 64 5.14 -27.54 -19.11
CA ASP A 64 5.12 -26.36 -19.96
C ASP A 64 4.47 -26.69 -21.31
N HIS A 65 3.73 -25.72 -21.86
CA HIS A 65 3.10 -25.87 -23.16
C HIS A 65 4.19 -26.14 -24.21
N ASP A 66 4.02 -27.18 -25.01
CA ASP A 66 4.96 -27.56 -26.05
C ASP A 66 4.87 -26.59 -27.23
N TRP A 67 5.62 -25.49 -27.13
CA TRP A 67 5.67 -24.41 -28.14
C TRP A 67 6.18 -24.89 -29.50
N SER A 68 6.74 -26.11 -29.60
CA SER A 68 7.19 -26.73 -30.85
C SER A 68 6.04 -27.05 -31.81
N LEU A 69 4.79 -27.17 -31.33
CA LEU A 69 3.61 -27.33 -32.19
C LEU A 69 3.24 -26.05 -32.96
N VAL A 70 3.64 -24.88 -32.46
CA VAL A 70 3.30 -23.58 -33.06
C VAL A 70 4.50 -22.99 -33.82
N TYR A 71 5.73 -23.30 -33.40
CA TYR A 71 6.96 -22.87 -34.04
C TYR A 71 7.92 -24.05 -34.27
N PRO A 72 7.82 -24.74 -35.41
CA PRO A 72 8.68 -25.89 -35.72
C PRO A 72 10.18 -25.55 -35.84
N GLU A 73 10.51 -24.26 -36.00
CA GLU A 73 11.89 -23.75 -36.09
C GLU A 73 12.69 -23.84 -34.78
N LEU A 74 12.02 -24.05 -33.64
CA LEU A 74 12.66 -24.19 -32.33
C LEU A 74 12.85 -25.66 -31.91
N SER A 75 12.49 -26.61 -32.77
CA SER A 75 12.68 -28.03 -32.50
C SER A 75 14.16 -28.43 -32.67
N GLU A 76 14.63 -29.30 -31.79
CA GLU A 76 16.01 -29.80 -31.81
C GLU A 76 16.24 -30.60 -33.11
N GLY A 77 17.04 -30.06 -34.04
CA GLY A 77 17.28 -30.64 -35.37
C GLY A 77 16.79 -29.82 -36.57
N TYR A 78 16.34 -28.58 -36.38
CA TYR A 78 15.95 -27.68 -37.47
C TYR A 78 17.16 -27.22 -38.31
N ASP A 79 17.13 -27.53 -39.62
CA ASP A 79 18.11 -27.06 -40.60
C ASP A 79 17.51 -25.89 -41.43
N PRO A 80 17.99 -24.65 -41.25
CA PRO A 80 17.42 -23.47 -41.89
C PRO A 80 17.63 -23.41 -43.41
N SER A 81 18.39 -24.33 -44.00
CA SER A 81 18.68 -24.35 -45.44
C SER A 81 17.67 -25.14 -46.28
N THR A 82 16.92 -26.07 -45.67
CA THR A 82 16.03 -27.00 -46.39
C THR A 82 14.57 -26.94 -45.95
N ASN A 83 14.27 -26.20 -44.88
CA ASN A 83 12.91 -26.00 -44.35
C ASN A 83 12.16 -27.33 -44.12
N ASP A 84 12.87 -28.37 -43.67
CA ASP A 84 12.32 -29.70 -43.38
C ASP A 84 12.96 -30.29 -42.11
N ASN A 85 12.16 -30.99 -41.31
CA ASN A 85 12.53 -31.48 -39.98
C ASN A 85 12.88 -32.97 -40.01
N ARG A 86 13.72 -33.39 -40.96
CA ARG A 86 14.10 -34.81 -41.12
C ARG A 86 15.62 -34.96 -41.12
N PHE A 87 16.14 -35.60 -40.08
CA PHE A 87 17.46 -36.23 -40.12
C PHE A 87 17.48 -37.20 -41.31
N ARG A 88 18.24 -36.88 -42.37
CA ARG A 88 18.43 -37.76 -43.52
C ARG A 88 19.27 -38.96 -43.08
N ASP A 89 18.57 -40.04 -42.75
CA ASP A 89 19.14 -41.36 -42.51
C ASP A 89 19.76 -41.88 -43.82
N ALA A 90 21.09 -41.85 -43.90
CA ALA A 90 21.86 -42.27 -45.07
C ALA A 90 21.94 -43.80 -45.13
N ASN A 91 21.00 -44.42 -45.84
CA ASN A 91 20.97 -45.87 -46.00
C ASN A 91 21.68 -46.34 -47.28
N LYS A 92 22.65 -47.24 -47.07
CA LYS A 92 23.10 -48.36 -47.92
C LYS A 92 23.54 -48.09 -49.36
N GLY A 93 24.83 -48.33 -49.60
CA GLY A 93 25.33 -48.76 -50.90
C GLY A 93 26.82 -49.10 -50.90
N GLN A 94 27.11 -50.38 -51.07
CA GLN A 94 28.34 -50.92 -51.69
C GLN A 94 29.53 -51.25 -50.78
N VAL A 95 29.49 -52.50 -50.30
CA VAL A 95 30.64 -53.32 -49.94
C VAL A 95 31.45 -53.59 -51.21
N ASN A 96 32.65 -53.04 -51.32
CA ASN A 96 33.70 -53.61 -52.15
C ASN A 96 35.06 -53.39 -51.48
N GLY A 97 35.72 -54.51 -51.17
CA GLY A 97 36.81 -54.63 -50.22
C GLY A 97 38.01 -53.73 -50.52
N LEU A 98 38.22 -52.75 -49.65
CA LEU A 98 39.50 -52.05 -49.47
C LEU A 98 40.62 -52.99 -49.01
N THR A 99 40.28 -54.08 -48.33
CA THR A 99 41.24 -55.07 -47.80
C THR A 99 41.84 -55.96 -48.89
N GLY A 100 41.11 -56.28 -49.96
CA GLY A 100 41.62 -57.16 -51.03
C GLY A 100 42.63 -56.49 -51.97
N LYS A 101 42.43 -55.22 -52.31
CA LYS A 101 43.39 -54.44 -53.13
C LYS A 101 44.66 -54.06 -52.37
N LEU A 102 44.58 -53.95 -51.05
CA LEU A 102 45.75 -53.74 -50.18
C LEU A 102 46.62 -55.00 -50.08
N ASP A 103 46.00 -56.18 -49.99
CA ASP A 103 46.70 -57.48 -49.93
C ASP A 103 47.45 -57.77 -51.24
N ASP A 104 46.84 -57.49 -52.40
CA ASP A 104 47.49 -57.62 -53.71
C ASP A 104 48.61 -56.59 -53.94
N MET A 105 48.55 -55.42 -53.30
CA MET A 105 49.65 -54.43 -53.35
C MET A 105 50.78 -54.75 -52.35
N LEU A 106 50.47 -55.35 -51.19
CA LEU A 106 51.46 -55.81 -50.23
C LEU A 106 52.28 -57.01 -50.73
N LYS A 107 51.67 -57.85 -51.57
CA LYS A 107 52.30 -59.06 -52.11
C LYS A 107 53.24 -58.78 -53.30
N ASN A 108 52.98 -57.70 -54.04
CA ASN A 108 53.73 -57.34 -55.25
C ASN A 108 54.83 -56.29 -55.01
N ALA A 109 54.72 -55.49 -53.96
CA ALA A 109 55.83 -54.67 -53.47
C ALA A 109 56.60 -55.47 -52.42
N ASN A 110 57.94 -55.50 -52.48
CA ASN A 110 58.77 -56.23 -51.54
C ASN A 110 58.77 -55.53 -50.16
N VAL A 111 57.65 -55.55 -49.46
CA VAL A 111 57.43 -54.86 -48.19
C VAL A 111 58.11 -55.65 -47.09
N THR A 112 59.32 -55.24 -46.71
CA THR A 112 60.00 -55.78 -45.54
C THR A 112 59.25 -55.41 -44.26
N PRO A 113 59.25 -56.28 -43.23
CA PRO A 113 58.63 -55.99 -41.92
C PRO A 113 59.07 -54.64 -41.30
N GLU A 114 60.28 -54.18 -41.62
CA GLU A 114 60.79 -52.86 -41.25
C GLU A 114 60.02 -51.70 -41.90
N ALA A 115 59.65 -51.79 -43.19
CA ALA A 115 58.88 -50.75 -43.85
C ALA A 115 57.47 -50.60 -43.24
N LEU A 116 56.85 -51.72 -42.84
CA LEU A 116 55.55 -51.73 -42.17
C LEU A 116 55.65 -51.13 -40.75
N THR A 117 56.73 -51.44 -40.04
CA THR A 117 57.01 -50.88 -38.71
C THR A 117 57.27 -49.36 -38.79
N ASN A 118 58.03 -48.92 -39.79
CA ASN A 118 58.31 -47.51 -40.04
C ASN A 118 57.05 -46.74 -40.46
N LEU A 119 56.18 -47.34 -41.27
CA LEU A 119 54.89 -46.78 -41.64
C LEU A 119 53.94 -46.68 -40.43
N GLY A 120 53.89 -47.72 -39.59
CA GLY A 120 53.11 -47.72 -38.36
C GLY A 120 53.57 -46.64 -37.38
N GLN A 121 54.89 -46.45 -37.23
CA GLN A 121 55.45 -45.34 -36.45
C GLN A 121 55.13 -43.98 -37.08
N GLY A 122 55.16 -43.85 -38.41
CA GLY A 122 54.77 -42.63 -39.12
C GLY A 122 53.30 -42.27 -38.92
N LEU A 123 52.40 -43.26 -39.00
CA LEU A 123 50.97 -43.10 -38.72
C LEU A 123 50.70 -42.76 -37.25
N ASN A 124 51.43 -43.37 -36.31
CA ASN A 124 51.32 -43.02 -34.89
C ASN A 124 51.80 -41.58 -34.61
N ARG A 125 52.91 -41.16 -35.24
CA ARG A 125 53.38 -39.76 -35.17
C ARG A 125 52.35 -38.82 -35.74
N LEU A 126 51.79 -39.11 -36.92
CA LEU A 126 50.75 -38.30 -37.53
C LEU A 126 49.50 -38.22 -36.65
N SER A 127 49.01 -39.35 -36.12
CA SER A 127 47.86 -39.40 -35.20
C SER A 127 48.11 -38.56 -33.94
N THR A 128 49.31 -38.65 -33.36
CA THR A 128 49.69 -37.86 -32.18
C THR A 128 49.76 -36.37 -32.52
N THR A 129 50.34 -35.99 -33.67
CA THR A 129 50.39 -34.60 -34.14
C THR A 129 49.00 -34.05 -34.46
N THR A 130 48.11 -34.85 -35.07
CA THR A 130 46.72 -34.46 -35.33
C THR A 130 45.91 -34.30 -34.04
N ALA A 131 46.14 -35.16 -33.03
CA ALA A 131 45.55 -35.00 -31.71
C ALA A 131 46.02 -33.71 -31.01
N GLN A 132 47.30 -33.37 -31.13
CA GLN A 132 47.87 -32.11 -30.63
C GLN A 132 47.34 -30.88 -31.38
N LEU A 133 47.12 -30.98 -32.70
CA LEU A 133 46.48 -29.92 -33.49
C LEU A 133 45.00 -29.70 -33.10
N GLY A 134 44.30 -30.77 -32.71
CA GLY A 134 42.95 -30.67 -32.14
C GLY A 134 42.92 -29.88 -30.83
N GLN A 135 43.91 -30.09 -29.95
CA GLN A 135 44.07 -29.34 -28.70
C GLN A 135 44.43 -27.85 -28.90
N LEU A 136 45.16 -27.51 -29.97
CA LEU A 136 45.41 -26.10 -30.34
C LEU A 136 44.13 -25.38 -30.79
N GLY A 137 43.15 -26.10 -31.34
CA GLY A 137 41.80 -25.59 -31.62
C GLY A 137 41.05 -25.20 -30.33
N GLU A 138 41.18 -25.98 -29.26
CA GLU A 138 40.63 -25.65 -27.94
C GLU A 138 41.31 -24.44 -27.29
N ALA A 139 42.62 -24.27 -27.46
CA ALA A 139 43.34 -23.09 -26.94
C ALA A 139 42.90 -21.77 -27.60
N THR A 140 42.42 -21.83 -28.85
CA THR A 140 41.84 -20.67 -29.56
C THR A 140 40.44 -20.34 -28.99
N ASN A 141 39.66 -21.36 -28.62
CA ASN A 141 38.35 -21.19 -27.97
C ASN A 141 38.47 -20.56 -26.57
N VAL A 142 39.53 -20.88 -25.82
CA VAL A 142 39.82 -20.29 -24.49
C VAL A 142 40.13 -18.80 -24.56
N THR A 143 40.72 -18.32 -25.66
CA THR A 143 41.03 -16.88 -25.84
C THR A 143 39.77 -16.07 -26.12
N ASP A 144 38.81 -16.63 -26.87
CA ASP A 144 37.50 -16.00 -27.12
C ASP A 144 36.65 -15.99 -25.84
N GLU A 145 36.62 -17.11 -25.09
CA GLU A 145 36.03 -17.23 -23.75
C GLU A 145 36.60 -16.19 -22.77
N TYR A 146 37.93 -16.04 -22.72
CA TYR A 146 38.57 -15.04 -21.86
C TYR A 146 38.16 -13.62 -22.23
N THR A 147 38.18 -13.28 -23.52
CA THR A 147 37.75 -11.97 -24.01
C THR A 147 36.28 -11.70 -23.66
N LYS A 148 35.42 -12.72 -23.78
CA LYS A 148 34.00 -12.64 -23.40
C LYS A 148 33.83 -12.40 -21.90
N LYS A 149 34.57 -13.13 -21.04
CA LYS A 149 34.54 -12.93 -19.59
C LYS A 149 35.05 -11.56 -19.16
N VAL A 150 36.09 -11.03 -19.82
CA VAL A 150 36.58 -9.67 -19.55
C VAL A 150 35.54 -8.61 -19.94
N ARG A 151 34.87 -8.77 -21.10
CA ARG A 151 33.76 -7.88 -21.49
C ARG A 151 32.59 -7.96 -20.49
N THR A 152 32.18 -9.16 -20.11
CA THR A 152 31.12 -9.35 -19.10
C THR A 152 31.52 -8.78 -17.73
N ALA A 153 32.79 -8.87 -17.34
CA ALA A 153 33.30 -8.25 -16.13
C ALA A 153 33.27 -6.72 -16.22
N ALA A 154 33.63 -6.14 -17.37
CA ALA A 154 33.51 -4.70 -17.61
C ALA A 154 32.05 -4.22 -17.53
N ASP A 155 31.12 -4.96 -18.15
CA ASP A 155 29.68 -4.67 -18.06
C ASP A 155 29.16 -4.78 -16.62
N SER A 156 29.69 -5.74 -15.85
CA SER A 156 29.33 -5.90 -14.44
C SER A 156 29.84 -4.74 -13.58
N LEU A 157 31.04 -4.21 -13.87
CA LEU A 157 31.57 -3.02 -13.23
C LEU A 157 30.75 -1.77 -13.55
N ASP A 158 30.28 -1.64 -14.79
CA ASP A 158 29.38 -0.54 -15.17
C ASP A 158 28.05 -0.61 -14.40
N LYS A 159 27.47 -1.81 -14.29
CA LYS A 159 26.28 -2.05 -13.47
C LYS A 159 26.51 -1.74 -11.99
N ILE A 160 27.70 -2.01 -11.45
CA ILE A 160 28.07 -1.65 -10.07
C ILE A 160 28.11 -0.13 -9.91
N ASN A 161 28.68 0.61 -10.86
CA ASN A 161 28.68 2.07 -10.82
C ASN A 161 27.27 2.66 -10.83
N VAL A 162 26.39 2.13 -11.67
CA VAL A 162 24.97 2.54 -11.70
C VAL A 162 24.28 2.22 -10.38
N ALA A 163 24.48 1.02 -9.83
CA ALA A 163 23.91 0.63 -8.53
C ALA A 163 24.44 1.51 -7.39
N TYR A 164 25.72 1.88 -7.42
CA TYR A 164 26.33 2.76 -6.42
C TYR A 164 25.77 4.18 -6.52
N SER A 165 25.60 4.71 -7.73
CA SER A 165 24.94 6.00 -7.97
C SER A 165 23.50 6.01 -7.44
N ASN A 166 22.73 4.96 -7.75
CA ASN A 166 21.36 4.81 -7.26
C ASN A 166 21.31 4.69 -5.72
N THR A 167 22.27 3.99 -5.13
CA THR A 167 22.37 3.85 -3.67
C THR A 167 22.71 5.19 -3.02
N ALA A 168 23.64 5.96 -3.58
CA ALA A 168 23.96 7.30 -3.11
C ALA A 168 22.75 8.23 -3.17
N ALA A 169 21.98 8.19 -4.27
CA ALA A 169 20.72 8.94 -4.40
C ALA A 169 19.69 8.51 -3.35
N ALA A 170 19.55 7.22 -3.09
CA ALA A 170 18.65 6.70 -2.06
C ALA A 170 19.08 7.13 -0.65
N ILE A 171 20.38 7.15 -0.35
CA ILE A 171 20.91 7.64 0.92
C ILE A 171 20.61 9.13 1.11
N THR A 172 20.80 9.95 0.07
CA THR A 172 20.43 11.37 0.10
C THR A 172 18.93 11.54 0.35
N SER A 173 18.09 10.81 -0.38
CA SER A 173 16.64 10.84 -0.18
C SER A 173 16.22 10.39 1.22
N LEU A 174 16.92 9.41 1.81
CA LEU A 174 16.70 8.99 3.19
C LEU A 174 17.09 10.08 4.20
N ALA A 175 18.19 10.80 3.94
CA ALA A 175 18.61 11.93 4.77
C ALA A 175 17.58 13.07 4.72
N ASP A 176 17.09 13.41 3.53
CA ASP A 176 16.04 14.42 3.34
C ASP A 176 14.74 13.99 4.05
N ALA A 177 14.31 12.74 3.86
CA ALA A 177 13.13 12.19 4.55
C ALA A 177 13.27 12.20 6.08
N THR A 178 14.50 12.01 6.60
CA THR A 178 14.78 12.13 8.04
C THR A 178 14.66 13.57 8.53
N GLY A 179 15.08 14.54 7.71
CA GLY A 179 14.84 15.97 7.94
C GLY A 179 13.35 16.29 8.00
N ASP A 180 12.60 15.86 6.99
CA ASP A 180 11.15 16.04 6.90
C ASP A 180 10.41 15.39 8.08
N ALA A 181 10.84 14.20 8.51
CA ALA A 181 10.27 13.52 9.69
C ALA A 181 10.47 14.34 10.97
N LYS A 182 11.62 15.02 11.12
CA LYS A 182 11.88 15.92 12.25
C LYS A 182 11.00 17.17 12.19
N GLU A 183 10.86 17.77 11.01
CA GLU A 183 9.97 18.91 10.76
C GLU A 183 8.51 18.53 11.10
N TYR A 184 8.05 17.38 10.62
CA TYR A 184 6.73 16.83 10.93
C TYR A 184 6.53 16.61 12.42
N HIS A 185 7.53 16.05 13.12
CA HIS A 185 7.48 15.88 14.57
C HIS A 185 7.30 17.23 15.30
N MET A 186 8.03 18.27 14.88
CA MET A 186 7.86 19.62 15.43
C MET A 186 6.46 20.19 15.14
N GLN A 187 5.93 19.99 13.94
CA GLN A 187 4.56 20.40 13.61
C GLN A 187 3.52 19.69 14.47
N VAL A 188 3.62 18.37 14.63
CA VAL A 188 2.71 17.59 15.50
C VAL A 188 2.81 18.05 16.95
N GLN A 189 4.01 18.37 17.44
CA GLN A 189 4.19 18.92 18.78
C GLN A 189 3.51 20.29 18.92
N ASN A 190 3.62 21.16 17.91
CA ASN A 190 2.93 22.45 17.89
C ASN A 190 1.41 22.29 17.81
N VAL A 191 0.89 21.38 16.98
CA VAL A 191 -0.54 21.05 16.94
C VAL A 191 -1.01 20.55 18.30
N THR A 192 -0.24 19.69 18.96
CA THR A 192 -0.57 19.18 20.30
C THR A 192 -0.60 20.31 21.33
N LYS A 193 0.37 21.23 21.30
CA LYS A 193 0.35 22.44 22.15
C LYS A 193 -0.89 23.30 21.89
N ASN A 194 -1.22 23.52 20.62
CA ASN A 194 -2.39 24.30 20.23
C ASN A 194 -3.70 23.64 20.65
N LEU A 195 -3.82 22.31 20.54
CA LEU A 195 -4.97 21.55 21.04
C LEU A 195 -5.08 21.62 22.57
N GLY A 196 -3.95 21.58 23.28
CA GLY A 196 -3.92 21.81 24.73
C GLY A 196 -4.41 23.21 25.10
N ALA A 197 -3.97 24.24 24.37
CA ALA A 197 -4.46 25.61 24.54
C ALA A 197 -5.96 25.73 24.20
N LEU A 198 -6.43 25.04 23.17
CA LEU A 198 -7.85 25.03 22.79
C LEU A 198 -8.73 24.41 23.87
N ASN A 199 -8.28 23.33 24.50
CA ASN A 199 -8.98 22.74 25.65
C ASN A 199 -9.07 23.72 26.83
N ALA A 200 -7.99 24.47 27.10
CA ALA A 200 -8.00 25.50 28.13
C ALA A 200 -8.98 26.64 27.80
N VAL A 201 -9.08 27.03 26.53
CA VAL A 201 -10.10 28.01 26.07
C VAL A 201 -11.51 27.44 26.23
N TYR A 202 -11.74 26.16 25.92
CA TYR A 202 -13.04 25.51 26.13
C TYR A 202 -13.49 25.54 27.59
N GLU A 203 -12.57 25.28 28.51
CA GLU A 203 -12.87 25.34 29.95
C GLU A 203 -13.12 26.79 30.40
N MET A 204 -12.36 27.75 29.86
CA MET A 204 -12.59 29.18 30.08
C MET A 204 -13.95 29.64 29.53
N GLU A 205 -14.36 29.21 28.33
CA GLU A 205 -15.67 29.51 27.73
C GLU A 205 -16.82 28.91 28.55
N LEU A 206 -16.67 27.68 29.05
CA LEU A 206 -17.64 27.09 29.96
C LEU A 206 -17.77 27.88 31.26
N GLN A 207 -16.64 28.34 31.81
CA GLN A 207 -16.62 29.18 33.01
C GLN A 207 -17.26 30.54 32.75
N ASP A 208 -16.97 31.17 31.62
CA ASP A 208 -17.54 32.47 31.24
C ASP A 208 -19.03 32.35 30.97
N ALA A 209 -19.48 31.31 30.27
CA ALA A 209 -20.89 30.99 30.10
C ALA A 209 -21.61 30.80 31.45
N ASN A 210 -20.99 30.12 32.42
CA ASN A 210 -21.56 29.95 33.75
C ASN A 210 -21.65 31.30 34.50
N THR A 211 -20.62 32.15 34.37
CA THR A 211 -20.59 33.50 34.92
C THR A 211 -21.67 34.40 34.28
N HIS A 212 -21.88 34.26 32.97
CA HIS A 212 -22.92 34.93 32.21
C HIS A 212 -24.32 34.47 32.63
N LEU A 213 -24.55 33.16 32.80
CA LEU A 213 -25.81 32.63 33.34
C LEU A 213 -26.12 33.17 34.73
N LYS A 214 -25.11 33.26 35.60
CA LYS A 214 -25.27 33.84 36.95
C LYS A 214 -25.64 35.32 36.89
N SER A 215 -24.96 36.09 36.04
CA SER A 215 -25.27 37.50 35.79
C SER A 215 -26.68 37.67 35.22
N MET A 216 -27.10 36.79 34.30
CA MET A 216 -28.45 36.81 33.71
C MET A 216 -29.52 36.50 34.76
N ASN A 217 -29.31 35.52 35.63
CA ASN A 217 -30.21 35.23 36.75
C ASN A 217 -30.32 36.40 37.72
N GLN A 218 -29.20 37.06 38.05
CA GLN A 218 -29.21 38.28 38.85
C GLN A 218 -29.99 39.40 38.17
N PHE A 219 -29.78 39.59 36.86
CA PHE A 219 -30.49 40.59 36.05
C PHE A 219 -32.00 40.33 36.04
N TYR A 220 -32.45 39.09 35.85
CA TYR A 220 -33.87 38.76 35.95
C TYR A 220 -34.43 39.02 37.35
N GLY A 221 -33.65 38.74 38.40
CA GLY A 221 -34.03 39.06 39.78
C GLY A 221 -34.18 40.56 40.04
N THR A 222 -33.28 41.39 39.52
CA THR A 222 -33.40 42.85 39.62
C THR A 222 -34.53 43.41 38.76
N LEU A 223 -34.77 42.85 37.56
CA LEU A 223 -35.92 43.18 36.73
C LEU A 223 -37.25 42.84 37.42
N GLY A 224 -37.33 41.68 38.06
CA GLY A 224 -38.49 41.27 38.85
C GLY A 224 -38.76 42.26 39.98
N LYS A 225 -37.73 42.62 40.75
CA LYS A 225 -37.83 43.65 41.80
C LYS A 225 -38.22 45.01 41.25
N ALA A 226 -37.70 45.40 40.09
CA ALA A 226 -38.07 46.66 39.44
C ALA A 226 -39.54 46.66 39.02
N MET A 227 -40.07 45.55 38.50
CA MET A 227 -41.49 45.41 38.17
C MET A 227 -42.39 45.41 39.41
N ASP A 228 -41.99 44.76 40.49
CA ASP A 228 -42.71 44.83 41.77
C ASP A 228 -42.77 46.27 42.29
N ASN A 229 -41.63 46.98 42.29
CA ASN A 229 -41.57 48.38 42.68
C ASN A 229 -42.44 49.28 41.78
N MET A 230 -42.45 49.03 40.47
CA MET A 230 -43.27 49.79 39.53
C MET A 230 -44.77 49.53 39.75
N THR A 231 -45.14 48.28 40.04
CA THR A 231 -46.51 47.90 40.41
C THR A 231 -46.94 48.56 41.71
N GLN A 232 -46.06 48.59 42.71
CA GLN A 232 -46.31 49.23 43.99
C GLN A 232 -46.46 50.75 43.84
N ALA A 233 -45.59 51.40 43.08
CA ALA A 233 -45.71 52.82 42.77
C ALA A 233 -47.04 53.15 42.05
N GLY A 234 -47.52 52.25 41.18
CA GLY A 234 -48.85 52.35 40.58
C GLY A 234 -49.97 52.35 41.62
N LYS A 235 -49.93 51.43 42.58
CA LYS A 235 -50.89 51.38 43.70
C LYS A 235 -50.84 52.63 44.57
N ASP A 236 -49.64 53.08 44.92
CA ASP A 236 -49.44 54.27 45.74
C ASP A 236 -49.97 55.52 45.00
N THR A 237 -49.81 55.59 43.68
CA THR A 237 -50.37 56.66 42.84
C THR A 237 -51.90 56.63 42.82
N GLU A 238 -52.51 55.44 42.72
CA GLU A 238 -53.97 55.28 42.78
C GLU A 238 -54.51 55.70 44.15
N GLN A 239 -53.81 55.36 45.22
CA GLN A 239 -54.16 55.74 46.59
C GLN A 239 -54.01 57.25 46.81
N PHE A 240 -52.95 57.85 46.27
CA PHE A 240 -52.75 59.29 46.26
C PHE A 240 -53.88 60.01 45.50
N GLN A 241 -54.29 59.49 44.34
CA GLN A 241 -55.40 60.05 43.56
C GLN A 241 -56.71 60.05 44.39
N LYS A 242 -57.00 58.96 45.12
CA LYS A 242 -58.13 58.90 46.06
C LYS A 242 -58.04 59.97 47.15
N GLN A 243 -56.89 60.08 47.82
CA GLN A 243 -56.70 61.08 48.89
C GLN A 243 -56.84 62.51 48.37
N VAL A 244 -56.34 62.81 47.16
CA VAL A 244 -56.51 64.11 46.52
C VAL A 244 -57.97 64.38 46.16
N ALA A 245 -58.70 63.37 45.68
CA ALA A 245 -60.13 63.47 45.41
C ALA A 245 -60.94 63.75 46.68
N ASP A 246 -60.67 63.02 47.77
CA ASP A 246 -61.29 63.23 49.08
C ASP A 246 -60.96 64.63 49.64
N LEU A 247 -59.70 65.06 49.55
CA LEU A 247 -59.28 66.41 49.95
C LEU A 247 -60.03 67.48 49.15
N THR A 248 -60.17 67.30 47.84
CA THR A 248 -60.93 68.20 46.97
C THR A 248 -62.41 68.25 47.37
N GLY A 249 -63.01 67.09 47.68
CA GLY A 249 -64.38 67.00 48.17
C GLY A 249 -64.56 67.73 49.50
N ASN A 250 -63.64 67.54 50.45
CA ASN A 250 -63.62 68.23 51.74
C ASN A 250 -63.44 69.75 51.57
N LEU A 251 -62.52 70.20 50.70
CA LEU A 251 -62.33 71.61 50.38
C LEU A 251 -63.60 72.22 49.77
N THR A 252 -64.27 71.51 48.86
CA THR A 252 -65.53 71.97 48.26
C THR A 252 -66.64 72.09 49.31
N SER A 253 -66.72 71.11 50.22
CA SER A 253 -67.67 71.11 51.33
C SER A 253 -67.40 72.28 52.29
N LEU A 254 -66.14 72.52 52.63
CA LEU A 254 -65.70 73.65 53.44
C LEU A 254 -66.07 74.98 52.78
N ASN A 255 -65.79 75.12 51.48
CA ASN A 255 -66.10 76.32 50.71
C ASN A 255 -67.63 76.56 50.61
N ARG A 256 -68.43 75.49 50.56
CA ARG A 256 -69.89 75.57 50.61
C ARG A 256 -70.39 76.04 51.98
N VAL A 257 -69.81 75.57 53.08
CA VAL A 257 -70.13 76.05 54.44
C VAL A 257 -69.74 77.52 54.60
N TYR A 258 -68.55 77.93 54.15
CA TYR A 258 -68.14 79.33 54.13
C TYR A 258 -69.06 80.20 53.27
N GLY A 259 -69.47 79.71 52.09
CA GLY A 259 -70.43 80.40 51.22
C GLY A 259 -71.82 80.54 51.84
N ASN A 260 -72.30 79.50 52.52
CA ASN A 260 -73.57 79.54 53.25
C ASN A 260 -73.51 80.49 54.46
N MET A 261 -72.38 80.52 55.19
CA MET A 261 -72.15 81.51 56.26
C MET A 261 -72.09 82.93 55.71
N LEU A 262 -71.43 83.15 54.57
CA LEU A 262 -71.35 84.46 53.92
C LEU A 262 -72.73 84.90 53.41
N SER A 263 -73.53 83.99 52.84
CA SER A 263 -74.92 84.26 52.46
C SER A 263 -75.80 84.56 53.67
N ALA A 264 -75.64 83.83 54.77
CA ALA A 264 -76.36 84.08 56.02
C ALA A 264 -75.95 85.42 56.68
N MET A 265 -74.69 85.84 56.52
CA MET A 265 -74.23 87.17 56.96
C MET A 265 -74.62 88.31 56.00
N ARG A 266 -74.95 88.01 54.73
CA ARG A 266 -75.40 88.99 53.71
C ARG A 266 -76.92 89.04 53.55
N ALA A 267 -77.65 88.08 54.11
CA ALA A 267 -79.11 88.12 54.13
C ALA A 267 -79.56 89.34 54.96
N PRO A 268 -80.34 90.28 54.38
CA PRO A 268 -80.72 91.49 55.07
C PRO A 268 -81.67 91.13 56.21
N ALA A 269 -81.37 91.65 57.41
CA ALA A 269 -82.24 91.57 58.58
C ALA A 269 -83.61 92.15 58.20
N GLN A 270 -84.61 91.29 58.03
CA GLN A 270 -85.99 91.71 57.80
C GLN A 270 -86.83 91.40 59.03
N ALA A 271 -87.26 92.52 59.65
CA ALA A 271 -88.31 92.74 60.64
C ALA A 271 -88.12 92.11 62.04
#